data_AF-A0A930Q951-F1
#
_entry.id   AF-A0A930Q951-F1
#
_cell.length_a   1.000
_cell.length_b   1.000
_cell.length_c   1.000
_cell.angle_alpha   90.00
_cell.angle_beta   90.00
_cell.angle_gamma   90.00
#
_symmetry.space_group_name_H-M   'P 1'
#
loop_
_entity.id
_entity.type
_entity.pdbx_description
1 polymer ?
#
loop_
_entity_poly.entity_id
_entity_poly.type
_entity_poly.pdbx_seq_one_letter_code
_entity_poly.pdbx_strand_id
1 'polypeptide(L)' 'LHDVEILPDALGAPEVHLHGFFAARAAEMGVVRVWITLSHEKEYAMAYCMLEGQ' A
#
# COMPACT_ATOMS: atom_id res chain seq x y z
N LEU A 1 6.97 -11.38 -10.70
CA LEU A 1 6.21 -11.15 -9.45
C LEU A 1 6.61 -9.77 -8.94
N HIS A 2 5.65 -8.94 -8.57
CA HIS A 2 5.91 -7.60 -8.03
C HIS A 2 5.97 -7.68 -6.51
N ASP A 3 6.95 -7.02 -5.89
CA ASP A 3 7.11 -7.04 -4.44
C ASP A 3 6.13 -6.09 -3.71
N VAL A 4 5.48 -5.20 -4.45
CA VAL A 4 4.44 -4.28 -3.97
C VAL A 4 3.29 -4.27 -4.97
N GLU A 5 2.09 -4.57 -4.51
CA GLU A 5 0.87 -4.58 -5.30
C GLU A 5 -0.19 -3.67 -4.66
N ILE A 6 -0.96 -2.98 -5.49
CA ILE A 6 -2.11 -2.20 -5.04
C ILE A 6 -3.33 -2.80 -5.72
N LEU A 7 -4.15 -3.53 -4.96
CA LEU A 7 -5.31 -4.25 -5.45
C LEU A 7 -6.58 -3.66 -4.84
N PRO A 8 -7.68 -3.55 -5.60
CA PRO A 8 -8.95 -3.13 -5.04
C PRO A 8 -9.53 -4.22 -4.12
N ASP A 9 -10.10 -3.81 -2.99
CA ASP A 9 -10.92 -4.67 -2.14
C ASP A 9 -12.29 -4.96 -2.79
N ALA A 10 -13.15 -5.70 -2.08
CA ALA A 10 -14.49 -6.02 -2.54
C ALA A 10 -15.40 -4.78 -2.74
N LEU A 11 -15.07 -3.64 -2.12
CA LEU A 11 -15.79 -2.37 -2.24
C LEU A 11 -15.09 -1.40 -3.23
N GLY A 12 -13.96 -1.79 -3.81
CA GLY A 12 -13.17 -0.99 -4.73
C GLY A 12 -12.14 -0.06 -4.06
N ALA A 13 -11.97 -0.11 -2.74
CA ALA A 13 -10.94 0.65 -2.04
C ALA A 13 -9.54 0.04 -2.29
N PRO A 14 -8.49 0.85 -2.47
CA PRO A 14 -7.16 0.33 -2.75
C PRO A 14 -6.51 -0.26 -1.48
N GLU A 15 -6.02 -1.49 -1.59
CA GLU A 15 -5.27 -2.19 -0.54
C GLU A 15 -3.84 -2.46 -1.01
N VAL A 16 -2.86 -2.25 -0.11
CA VAL A 16 -1.44 -2.48 -0.39
C VAL A 16 -1.05 -3.88 0.07
N HIS A 17 -0.58 -4.69 -0.87
CA HIS A 17 -0.04 -6.02 -0.61
C HIS A 17 1.48 -5.98 -0.80
N LEU A 18 2.21 -6.29 0.26
CA LEU A 18 3.66 -6.39 0.23
C LEU A 18 4.06 -7.86 0.16
N HIS A 19 5.08 -8.14 -0.65
CA HIS A 19 5.64 -9.48 -0.81
C HIS A 19 7.16 -9.46 -0.59
N GLY A 20 7.75 -10.64 -0.42
CA GLY A 20 9.19 -10.82 -0.36
C GLY A 20 9.87 -9.94 0.69
N PHE A 21 10.89 -9.19 0.26
CA PHE A 21 11.70 -8.34 1.13
C PHE A 21 10.88 -7.23 1.82
N PHE A 22 9.94 -6.60 1.12
CA PHE A 22 9.16 -5.50 1.71
C PHE A 22 8.15 -5.99 2.75
N ALA A 23 7.59 -7.19 2.57
CA ALA A 23 6.76 -7.83 3.58
C ALA A 23 7.55 -8.09 4.87
N ALA A 24 8.74 -8.68 4.73
CA ALA A 24 9.63 -8.95 5.87
C ALA A 24 10.03 -7.63 6.56
N ARG A 25 10.38 -6.61 5.79
CA ARG A 25 10.78 -5.31 6.33
C ARG A 25 9.64 -4.59 7.06
N ALA A 26 8.44 -4.63 6.51
CA ALA A 26 7.26 -4.04 7.15
C ALA A 26 6.94 -4.75 8.49
N ALA A 27 7.05 -6.08 8.53
CA ALA A 27 6.88 -6.85 9.76
C ALA A 27 7.95 -6.52 10.81
N GLU A 28 9.23 -6.39 10.41
CA GLU A 28 10.32 -5.95 11.31
C GLU A 28 10.08 -4.56 11.89
N MET A 29 9.46 -3.67 11.12
CA MET A 29 9.10 -2.31 11.54
C MET A 29 7.83 -2.26 12.42
N GLY A 30 7.16 -3.40 12.65
CA GLY A 30 5.93 -3.46 13.42
C GLY A 30 4.72 -2.84 12.71
N VAL A 31 4.76 -2.74 11.38
CA VAL A 31 3.66 -2.19 10.58
C VAL A 31 2.47 -3.15 10.63
N VAL A 32 1.34 -2.66 11.12
CA VAL A 32 0.08 -3.41 11.20
C VAL A 32 -0.83 -3.11 10.02
N ARG A 33 -0.75 -1.91 9.44
CA ARG A 33 -1.61 -1.50 8.34
C ARG A 33 -0.94 -0.46 7.44
N VAL A 34 -1.20 -0.56 6.14
CA VAL A 34 -0.77 0.42 5.16
C VAL A 34 -2.01 1.12 4.60
N TRP A 35 -2.11 2.42 4.84
CA TRP A 35 -3.15 3.26 4.31
C TRP A 35 -2.67 3.89 3.02
N ILE A 36 -3.41 3.75 1.93
CA ILE A 36 -3.08 4.37 0.65
C ILE A 36 -4.27 5.13 0.09
N THR A 37 -4.00 6.31 -0.45
CA THR A 37 -4.95 7.12 -1.20
C THR A 37 -4.37 7.40 -2.57
N LEU A 38 -5.13 7.10 -3.61
CA LEU A 38 -4.78 7.39 -4.99
C LEU A 38 -5.68 8.53 -5.48
N SER A 39 -5.08 9.60 -5.98
CA SER A 39 -5.77 10.68 -6.69
C SER A 39 -5.24 10.75 -8.11
N HIS A 40 -6.15 10.82 -9.08
CA HIS A 40 -5.80 10.97 -10.47
C HIS A 40 -6.50 12.21 -11.05
N GLU A 41 -5.71 13.13 -11.55
CA GLU A 41 -6.16 14.27 -12.34
C GLU A 41 -5.65 14.14 -13.78
N LYS A 42 -6.20 14.95 -14.69
CA LYS A 42 -5.90 14.85 -16.14
C LYS A 42 -4.41 14.85 -16.46
N GLU A 43 -3.62 15.62 -15.71
CA GLU A 43 -2.21 15.84 -16.01
C GLU A 43 -1.27 15.10 -15.04
N TYR A 44 -1.78 14.60 -13.92
CA TYR A 44 -0.94 13.93 -12.91
C TYR A 44 -1.70 12.89 -12.08
N ALA A 45 -0.95 11.92 -11.58
CA ALA A 45 -1.42 10.99 -10.58
C ALA A 45 -0.61 11.19 -9.30
N MET A 46 -1.27 11.07 -8.16
CA MET A 46 -0.67 11.20 -6.84
C MET A 46 -1.07 10.00 -5.98
N ALA A 47 -0.12 9.47 -5.23
CA ALA A 47 -0.35 8.47 -4.22
C ALA A 47 0.17 8.99 -2.88
N TYR A 48 -0.65 8.88 -1.85
CA TYR A 48 -0.25 9.16 -0.47
C TYR A 48 -0.34 7.88 0.33
N CYS A 49 0.70 7.56 1.09
CA CYS A 49 0.80 6.33 1.86
C CYS A 49 1.21 6.62 3.30
N MET A 50 0.54 5.96 4.25
CA MET A 50 0.88 5.98 5.66
C MET A 50 1.00 4.56 6.20
N LEU A 51 2.06 4.32 6.94
CA LEU A 51 2.32 3.05 7.61
C LEU A 51 1.93 3.20 9.08
N GLU A 52 0.90 2.49 9.49
CA GLU A 52 0.47 2.39 10.89
C GLU A 52 1.19 1.21 11.53
N GLY A 53 1.86 1.44 12.65
CA GLY A 53 2.56 0.43 13.43
C GLY A 53 2.16 0.47 14.90
N GLN A 54 2.47 -0.61 15.62
CA GLN A 54 2.11 -0.80 17.02
C GLN A 54 3.14 -0.22 18.01
#